data_AF-J0IRZ4-F1
#
_entry.id   AF-J0IRZ4-F1
#
_cell.length_a   1.000
_cell.length_b   1.000
_cell.length_c   1.000
_cell.angle_alpha   90.00
_cell.angle_beta   90.00
_cell.angle_gamma   90.00
#
_symmetry.space_group_name_H-M   'P 1'
#
loop_
_entity.id
_entity.type
_entity.pdbx_description
1 polymer ?
#
loop_
_entity_poly.entity_id
_entity_poly.type
_entity_poly.pdbx_seq_one_letter_code
_entity_poly.pdbx_strand_id
1 'polypeptide(L)'
;MEYAYIIKGAEFALGNESSIAHFTAALKVPYIFILSNGSSYATFHPYPKTLCTTHHVIYPTEFANLRESKKIWEQRDVNTIKPSAVIANIKEHAPHLLKENTPDDIDKDYFIEEV
;
A
#
# COMPACT_ATOMS: atom_id res chain seq x y z
N MET A 1 -20.34 7.05 8.12
CA MET A 1 -19.44 7.70 9.11
C MET A 1 -18.68 6.69 9.96
N GLU A 2 -19.24 5.52 10.23
CA GLU A 2 -18.59 4.46 11.04
C GLU A 2 -17.25 3.99 10.47
N TYR A 3 -17.15 3.83 9.14
CA TYR A 3 -15.90 3.45 8.48
C TYR A 3 -14.75 4.44 8.74
N ALA A 4 -15.06 5.75 8.80
CA ALA A 4 -14.09 6.78 9.14
C ALA A 4 -13.60 6.66 10.58
N TYR A 5 -14.52 6.32 11.50
CA TYR A 5 -14.23 6.14 12.91
C TYR A 5 -13.31 4.94 13.15
N ILE A 6 -13.59 3.83 12.46
CA ILE A 6 -12.75 2.62 12.50
C ILE A 6 -11.35 2.93 11.93
N ILE A 7 -11.28 3.49 10.71
CA ILE A 7 -9.99 3.75 10.05
C ILE A 7 -9.14 4.76 10.81
N LYS A 8 -9.75 5.79 11.42
CA LYS A 8 -9.01 6.79 12.19
C LYS A 8 -8.24 6.19 13.37
N GLY A 9 -8.71 5.08 13.93
CA GLY A 9 -8.04 4.36 15.01
C GLY A 9 -7.02 3.32 14.54
N ALA A 10 -6.86 3.11 13.22
CA ALA A 10 -5.97 2.10 12.69
C ALA A 10 -4.50 2.49 12.85
N GLU A 11 -3.67 1.52 13.24
CA GLU A 11 -2.21 1.69 13.34
C GLU A 11 -1.55 1.75 11.96
N PHE A 12 -2.12 1.02 10.99
CA PHE A 12 -1.74 1.07 9.59
C PHE A 12 -2.93 0.75 8.68
N ALA A 13 -2.79 1.10 7.40
CA ALA A 13 -3.68 0.68 6.34
C ALA A 13 -2.88 -0.01 5.22
N LEU A 14 -3.43 -1.08 4.68
CA LEU A 14 -2.91 -1.78 3.51
C LEU A 14 -4.07 -2.00 2.52
N GLY A 15 -3.85 -1.71 1.25
CA GLY A 15 -4.86 -1.93 0.22
C GLY A 15 -4.36 -1.65 -1.18
N ASN A 16 -5.27 -1.78 -2.15
CA ASN A 16 -4.98 -1.43 -3.54
C ASN A 16 -5.17 0.07 -3.79
N GLU A 17 -4.62 0.57 -4.89
CA GLU A 17 -4.92 1.88 -5.47
C GLU A 17 -6.43 2.02 -5.67
N SER A 18 -7.08 2.69 -4.70
CA SER A 18 -8.53 2.89 -4.64
C SER A 18 -8.82 4.01 -3.64
N SER A 19 -10.10 4.28 -3.35
CA SER A 19 -10.53 5.30 -2.41
C SER A 19 -9.89 5.18 -1.02
N ILE A 20 -9.49 3.96 -0.60
CA ILE A 20 -8.84 3.73 0.69
C ILE A 20 -7.50 4.48 0.80
N ALA A 21 -6.75 4.62 -0.28
CA ALA A 21 -5.47 5.34 -0.33
C ALA A 21 -5.64 6.82 0.06
N HIS A 22 -6.67 7.45 -0.50
CA HIS A 22 -6.99 8.85 -0.27
C HIS A 22 -7.65 9.04 1.09
N PHE A 23 -8.54 8.13 1.48
CA PHE A 23 -9.30 8.25 2.72
C PHE A 23 -8.42 8.08 3.95
N THR A 24 -7.53 7.10 3.94
CA THR A 24 -6.56 6.87 5.03
C THR A 24 -5.55 8.02 5.14
N ALA A 25 -5.13 8.60 4.00
CA ALA A 25 -4.29 9.80 3.98
C ALA A 25 -5.01 11.00 4.60
N ALA A 26 -6.29 11.23 4.25
CA ALA A 26 -7.10 12.29 4.82
C ALA A 26 -7.33 12.13 6.34
N LEU A 27 -7.49 10.89 6.80
CA LEU A 27 -7.64 10.56 8.23
C LEU A 27 -6.31 10.51 8.99
N LYS A 28 -5.18 10.72 8.32
CA LYS A 28 -3.82 10.71 8.90
C LYS A 28 -3.47 9.39 9.57
N VAL A 29 -3.82 8.27 8.93
CA VAL A 29 -3.36 6.96 9.38
C VAL A 29 -1.82 6.94 9.41
N PRO A 30 -1.18 6.42 10.48
CA PRO A 30 0.26 6.55 10.68
C PRO A 30 1.13 5.88 9.61
N TYR A 31 0.68 4.77 9.04
CA TYR A 31 1.37 4.06 7.96
C TYR A 31 0.36 3.56 6.93
N ILE A 32 0.55 3.94 5.67
CA ILE A 32 -0.37 3.62 4.58
C ILE A 32 0.43 2.95 3.48
N PHE A 33 0.12 1.68 3.19
CA PHE A 33 0.79 0.87 2.17
C PHE A 33 -0.20 0.58 1.04
N ILE A 34 0.08 1.09 -0.16
CA ILE A 34 -0.83 0.99 -1.31
C ILE A 34 -0.17 0.21 -2.44
N LEU A 35 -0.81 -0.88 -2.87
CA LEU A 35 -0.44 -1.64 -4.05
C LEU A 35 -1.03 -0.97 -5.29
N SER A 36 -0.19 -0.52 -6.21
CA SER A 36 -0.61 0.18 -7.43
C SER A 36 -0.01 -0.49 -8.65
N ASN A 37 -0.82 -0.67 -9.69
CA ASN A 37 -0.35 -1.07 -11.02
C ASN A 37 0.27 0.11 -11.81
N GLY A 38 0.22 1.33 -11.26
CA GLY A 38 0.70 2.55 -11.88
C GLY A 38 -0.37 3.37 -12.62
N SER A 39 -1.64 2.95 -12.68
CA SER A 39 -2.67 3.63 -13.49
C SER A 39 -2.88 5.10 -13.12
N SER A 40 -2.74 5.44 -11.84
CA SER A 40 -2.94 6.81 -11.36
C SER A 40 -1.65 7.54 -11.00
N TYR A 41 -0.50 6.99 -11.41
CA TYR A 41 0.80 7.60 -11.15
C TYR A 41 0.89 9.01 -11.72
N ALA A 42 1.47 9.94 -10.94
CA ALA A 42 1.59 11.37 -11.20
C ALA A 42 0.26 12.15 -11.26
N THR A 43 -0.90 11.49 -11.28
CA THR A 43 -2.21 12.15 -11.26
C THR A 43 -2.80 12.18 -9.85
N PHE A 44 -2.81 11.03 -9.16
CA PHE A 44 -3.38 10.91 -7.82
C PHE A 44 -2.37 10.43 -6.75
N HIS A 45 -1.26 9.81 -7.16
CA HIS A 45 -0.19 9.38 -6.25
C HIS A 45 1.18 9.28 -6.96
N PRO A 46 2.29 9.17 -6.20
CA PRO A 46 2.38 9.36 -4.75
C PRO A 46 2.00 10.79 -4.36
N TYR A 47 1.44 10.94 -3.16
CA TYR A 47 1.22 12.28 -2.62
C TYR A 47 2.57 13.01 -2.45
N PRO A 48 2.61 14.33 -2.67
CA PRO A 48 3.73 15.15 -2.25
C PRO A 48 4.00 14.92 -0.76
N LYS A 49 5.28 14.78 -0.39
CA LYS A 49 5.70 14.57 1.01
C LYS A 49 5.21 15.69 1.95
N THR A 50 4.97 16.90 1.42
CA THR A 50 4.40 18.02 2.17
C THR A 50 2.93 17.81 2.57
N LEU A 51 2.21 16.93 1.86
CA LEU A 51 0.80 16.62 2.14
C LEU A 51 0.64 15.33 2.95
N CYS A 52 1.40 14.29 2.60
CA CYS A 52 1.33 13.01 3.28
C CYS A 52 2.69 12.30 3.22
N THR A 53 3.37 12.20 4.37
CA THR A 53 4.65 11.50 4.50
C THR A 53 4.50 10.01 4.76
N THR A 54 3.30 9.57 5.14
CA THR A 54 2.99 8.21 5.61
C THR A 54 2.42 7.32 4.50
N HIS A 55 2.34 7.84 3.27
CA HIS A 55 1.77 7.15 2.12
C HIS A 55 2.85 6.51 1.25
N HIS A 56 2.99 5.20 1.39
CA HIS A 56 3.96 4.37 0.71
C HIS A 56 3.27 3.61 -0.43
N VAL A 57 3.66 3.87 -1.67
CA VAL A 57 3.10 3.18 -2.84
C VAL A 57 4.09 2.16 -3.36
N ILE A 58 3.61 0.93 -3.51
CA ILE A 58 4.35 -0.23 -3.96
C ILE A 58 3.89 -0.56 -5.38
N TYR A 59 4.84 -0.60 -6.31
CA TYR A 59 4.59 -0.86 -7.73
C TYR A 59 5.28 -2.15 -8.19
N PRO A 60 4.82 -2.76 -9.30
CA PRO A 60 5.60 -3.76 -10.02
C PRO A 60 6.99 -3.23 -10.39
N THR A 61 8.04 -4.06 -10.32
CA THR A 61 9.42 -3.65 -10.69
C THR A 61 9.48 -3.09 -12.11
N GLU A 62 8.74 -3.69 -13.04
CA GLU A 62 8.66 -3.25 -14.44
C GLU A 62 8.08 -1.83 -14.61
N PHE A 63 7.32 -1.35 -13.63
CA PHE A 63 6.77 0.01 -13.64
C PHE A 63 7.87 1.08 -13.51
N ALA A 64 9.02 0.74 -12.91
CA ALA A 64 10.15 1.68 -12.80
C ALA A 64 10.60 2.21 -14.18
N ASN A 65 10.67 1.33 -15.18
CA ASN A 65 11.04 1.68 -16.55
C ASN A 65 9.99 2.58 -17.23
N LEU A 66 8.71 2.40 -16.90
CA LEU A 66 7.62 3.23 -17.43
C LEU A 66 7.63 4.63 -16.86
N ARG A 67 7.88 4.73 -15.56
CA ARG A 67 8.02 6.00 -14.86
C ARG A 67 9.10 6.87 -15.50
N GLU A 68 10.24 6.28 -15.85
CA GLU A 68 11.35 7.01 -16.49
C GLU A 68 11.03 7.42 -17.94
N SER A 69 10.34 6.56 -18.69
CA SER A 69 9.96 6.81 -20.08
C SER A 69 8.76 7.75 -20.25
N LYS A 70 8.21 8.30 -19.16
CA LYS A 70 7.01 9.16 -19.11
C LYS A 70 5.76 8.54 -19.75
N LYS A 71 5.74 7.21 -19.88
CA LYS A 71 4.59 6.43 -20.33
C LYS A 71 3.64 6.21 -19.16
N ILE A 72 3.26 7.30 -18.49
CA ILE A 72 2.51 7.31 -17.23
C ILE A 72 1.08 6.77 -17.35
N TRP A 73 0.62 6.50 -18.57
CA TRP A 73 -0.67 5.88 -18.87
C TRP A 73 -0.59 4.35 -18.98
N GLU A 74 0.61 3.80 -19.07
CA GLU A 74 0.80 2.35 -19.11
C GLU A 74 0.81 1.79 -17.69
N GLN A 75 0.04 0.73 -17.48
CA GLN A 75 -0.02 -0.01 -16.21
C GLN A 75 0.70 -1.36 -16.31
N ARG A 76 0.99 -1.96 -15.16
CA ARG A 76 1.56 -3.31 -15.06
C ARG A 76 0.66 -4.23 -14.26
N ASP A 77 0.86 -5.53 -14.41
CA ASP A 77 0.07 -6.49 -13.63
C ASP A 77 0.44 -6.37 -12.14
N VAL A 78 -0.51 -5.93 -11.31
CA VAL A 78 -0.34 -5.77 -9.87
C VAL A 78 -0.05 -7.11 -9.18
N ASN A 79 -0.47 -8.23 -9.77
CA ASN A 79 -0.22 -9.57 -9.24
C ASN A 79 1.26 -9.97 -9.31
N THR A 80 2.09 -9.19 -10.02
CA THR A 80 3.55 -9.38 -10.00
C THR A 80 4.20 -8.87 -8.71
N ILE A 81 3.49 -8.06 -7.92
CA ILE A 81 3.96 -7.62 -6.60
C ILE A 81 3.89 -8.81 -5.64
N LYS A 82 5.05 -9.28 -5.20
CA LYS A 82 5.13 -10.38 -4.23
C LYS A 82 4.80 -9.88 -2.81
N PRO A 83 4.15 -10.70 -1.96
CA PRO A 83 3.95 -10.37 -0.55
C PRO A 83 5.24 -9.99 0.18
N SER A 84 6.38 -10.58 -0.18
CA SER A 84 7.69 -10.23 0.38
C SER A 84 8.10 -8.77 0.13
N ALA A 85 7.68 -8.16 -0.98
CA ALA A 85 7.91 -6.74 -1.24
C ALA A 85 7.09 -5.86 -0.28
N VAL A 86 5.86 -6.27 0.05
CA VAL A 86 5.01 -5.60 1.04
C VAL A 86 5.63 -5.68 2.43
N ILE A 87 6.05 -6.88 2.83
CA ILE A 87 6.73 -7.10 4.12
C ILE A 87 8.02 -6.29 4.21
N ALA A 88 8.82 -6.24 3.14
CA ALA A 88 10.04 -5.43 3.10
C ALA A 88 9.74 -3.94 3.30
N ASN A 89 8.67 -3.42 2.67
CA ASN A 89 8.27 -2.03 2.81
C ASN A 89 7.74 -1.71 4.22
N ILE A 90 6.98 -2.62 4.83
CA ILE A 90 6.57 -2.52 6.24
C ILE A 90 7.81 -2.54 7.15
N LYS A 91 8.77 -3.43 6.90
CA LYS A 91 10.02 -3.52 7.69
C LYS A 91 10.83 -2.22 7.61
N GLU A 92 10.85 -1.57 6.45
CA GLU A 92 11.58 -0.31 6.23
C GLU A 92 10.92 0.87 6.96
N HIS A 93 9.59 0.98 6.90
CA HIS A 93 8.88 2.17 7.34
C HIS A 93 8.19 2.04 8.70
N ALA A 94 7.83 0.83 9.10
CA ALA A 94 7.07 0.54 10.31
C ALA A 94 7.46 -0.84 10.91
N PRO A 95 8.74 -1.08 11.24
CA PRO A 95 9.22 -2.40 11.67
C PRO A 95 8.51 -2.95 12.91
N HIS A 96 8.00 -2.08 13.79
CA HIS A 96 7.22 -2.45 14.97
C HIS A 96 5.88 -3.14 14.67
N LEU A 97 5.35 -2.98 13.44
CA LEU A 97 4.14 -3.68 13.00
C LEU A 97 4.40 -5.17 12.72
N LEU A 98 5.66 -5.56 12.52
CA LEU A 98 6.05 -6.95 12.36
C LEU A 98 6.33 -7.52 13.74
N LYS A 99 5.59 -8.57 14.13
CA LYS A 99 6.02 -9.40 15.26
C LYS A 99 7.34 -10.08 14.88
N GLU A 100 8.31 -10.08 15.78
CA GLU A 100 9.53 -10.86 15.59
C GLU A 100 9.13 -12.33 15.34
N ASN A 101 9.41 -12.83 14.11
CA ASN A 101 9.00 -14.11 13.51
C ASN A 101 7.62 -14.13 12.81
N THR A 102 7.58 -13.72 11.53
CA THR A 102 6.51 -14.11 10.58
C THR A 102 7.05 -15.24 9.68
N PRO A 103 6.32 -16.37 9.45
CA PRO A 103 6.89 -17.65 8.99
C PRO A 103 7.39 -17.67 7.53
N ASP A 104 8.32 -18.58 7.23
CA ASP A 104 8.95 -18.78 5.90
C ASP A 104 8.03 -19.37 4.81
N ASP A 105 6.87 -19.88 5.19
CA ASP A 105 5.86 -20.40 4.27
C ASP A 105 4.50 -20.27 4.95
N ILE A 106 3.67 -19.33 4.50
CA ILE A 106 2.26 -19.28 4.92
C ILE A 106 1.46 -20.04 3.85
N ASP A 107 1.65 -21.35 3.82
CA ASP A 107 0.67 -22.27 3.26
C ASP A 107 -0.36 -22.60 4.35
N LYS A 108 -1.29 -21.66 4.56
CA LYS A 108 -2.61 -21.92 5.16
C LYS A 108 -3.64 -20.98 4.57
N ASP A 109 -4.47 -21.55 3.70
CA ASP A 109 -5.75 -21.02 3.26
C ASP A 109 -6.51 -20.39 4.44
N TYR A 110 -6.67 -19.09 4.33
CA TYR A 110 -7.24 -18.16 5.31
C TYR A 110 -8.71 -18.47 5.65
N PHE A 111 -9.20 -17.94 6.76
CA PHE A 111 -10.62 -17.90 7.13
C PHE A 111 -11.08 -16.45 7.33
N ILE A 112 -12.23 -16.09 6.75
CA ILE A 112 -12.87 -14.76 6.85
C ILE A 112 -14.05 -14.88 7.82
N GLU A 113 -14.06 -13.99 8.82
CA GLU A 113 -15.15 -13.84 9.78
C GLU A 113 -16.39 -13.24 9.11
N GLU A 114 -17.56 -13.91 9.22
CA GLU A 114 -18.85 -13.29 8.84
C GLU A 114 -19.35 -12.44 10.01
N VAL A 115 -19.57 -11.15 9.73
CA VAL A 115 -20.21 -10.17 10.62
C VAL A 115 -21.60 -9.87 10.10
#